data_AF-A7N0L4-F1
#
_entry.id   AF-A7N0L4-F1
#
_cell.length_a   1.000
_cell.length_b   1.000
_cell.length_c   1.000
_cell.angle_alpha   90.00
_cell.angle_beta   90.00
_cell.angle_gamma   90.00
#
_symmetry.space_group_name_H-M   'P 1'
#
loop_
_entity.id
_entity.type
_entity.pdbx_description
1 polymer ?
#
loop_
_entity_poly.entity_id
_entity_poly.type
_entity_poly.pdbx_seq_one_letter_code
_entity_poly.pdbx_strand_id
1 'polypeptide(L)'
;MAKKRTPMNKIKEVLRLKYDCGLSNRSIASCLKLGPSTISELLTRFKQSQLGWPLPEGCSDADLTKALYHSKKASRDKVMPDFTQYAVELRRKGMTKMLLWQEYHEQYQEQAYAYTQFCEHFTRWFKTQKRSMRQLHVAGDKLFIDYCGPRLQVVNPDTGEVREAEVFVATLGASNYTYVEAFPSQGKSYWLEAHANAFEHFGGVPQLLVPDNLRSAVTKANRYEPRLNDSYQKLANHYQTAVMPARPYKPKDKAKAENAVLLVERWIMMRLRHQTSFIAMFVARTVTTRRREMNALNDQLKTLRLSHAAKALEQQQEQLTTYAELDFEERLSLLLESEILNRNQSKIQRLKRQAKLRVDAQPSQLIYKEGRNLNRKKMSELLTGSYLHKHQNILITGPTGAGKTYLGCALATSACDQQQTARYYRLSRLLDDLTAGRLDGSYQKQLQSLAKKALLILDDWGIEKLTQEHAGHLLEVLEDRYQNSSTIVISQLPVKEWYNMIGNATVADALMDRLVHNSHRIELGGESMRKLAQSDHLE
;
A
#
# COMPACT_ATOMS: atom_id res chain seq x y z
N MET A 1 17.22 30.91 -35.58
CA MET A 1 15.92 31.51 -35.18
C MET A 1 15.35 32.29 -36.36
N ALA A 2 14.11 32.03 -36.77
CA ALA A 2 13.48 32.80 -37.83
C ALA A 2 13.29 34.26 -37.36
N LYS A 3 13.70 35.23 -38.19
CA LYS A 3 13.59 36.67 -37.90
C LYS A 3 12.11 37.02 -37.72
N LYS A 4 11.74 37.62 -36.58
CA LYS A 4 10.35 37.97 -36.24
C LYS A 4 9.82 38.95 -37.29
N ARG A 5 8.66 38.67 -37.89
CA ARG A 5 8.07 39.52 -38.94
C ARG A 5 7.72 40.90 -38.39
N THR A 6 7.99 41.95 -39.18
CA THR A 6 7.65 43.33 -38.81
C THR A 6 6.12 43.49 -38.79
N PRO A 7 5.53 44.09 -37.74
CA PRO A 7 4.08 44.25 -37.63
C PRO A 7 3.55 45.21 -38.71
N MET A 8 2.32 44.95 -39.17
CA MET A 8 1.78 45.60 -40.38
C MET A 8 1.62 47.11 -40.25
N ASN A 9 1.22 47.59 -39.08
CA ASN A 9 1.14 49.02 -38.76
C ASN A 9 2.50 49.72 -39.02
N LYS A 10 3.61 49.10 -38.62
CA LYS A 10 4.94 49.65 -38.86
C LYS A 10 5.35 49.56 -40.33
N ILE A 11 4.89 48.56 -41.08
CA ILE A 11 5.19 48.45 -42.52
C ILE A 11 4.52 49.60 -43.28
N LYS A 12 3.22 49.85 -43.04
CA LYS A 12 2.51 50.98 -43.64
C LYS A 12 3.16 52.31 -43.26
N GLU A 13 3.58 52.45 -42.00
CA GLU A 13 4.25 53.66 -41.54
C GLU A 13 5.66 53.84 -42.16
N VAL A 14 6.39 52.75 -42.41
CA VAL A 14 7.65 52.81 -43.19
C VAL A 14 7.39 53.34 -44.60
N LEU A 15 6.33 52.87 -45.27
CA LEU A 15 5.98 53.32 -46.62
C LEU A 15 5.55 54.79 -46.62
N ARG A 16 4.66 55.18 -45.70
CA ARG A 16 4.22 56.59 -45.52
C ARG A 16 5.40 57.52 -45.27
N LEU A 17 6.26 57.20 -44.29
CA LEU A 17 7.41 58.04 -43.95
C LEU A 17 8.46 58.09 -45.08
N LYS A 18 8.53 57.06 -45.94
CA LYS A 18 9.47 57.03 -47.05
C LYS A 18 8.97 57.78 -48.27
N TYR A 19 7.71 57.58 -48.66
CA TYR A 19 7.17 58.07 -49.92
C TYR A 19 6.39 59.39 -49.75
N ASP A 20 5.68 59.60 -48.63
CA ASP A 20 4.96 60.86 -48.38
C ASP A 20 5.85 61.90 -47.68
N CYS A 21 6.67 61.47 -46.72
CA CYS A 21 7.51 62.39 -45.93
C CYS A 21 8.97 62.49 -46.42
N GLY A 22 9.38 61.70 -47.42
CA GLY A 22 10.71 61.76 -48.04
C GLY A 22 11.90 61.42 -47.11
N LEU A 23 11.68 60.78 -45.96
CA LEU A 23 12.73 60.60 -44.96
C LEU A 23 13.81 59.59 -45.36
N SER A 24 15.01 59.76 -44.79
CA SER A 24 16.11 58.82 -44.95
C SER A 24 15.83 57.49 -44.22
N ASN A 25 16.38 56.38 -44.72
CA ASN A 25 16.17 55.06 -44.09
C ASN A 25 16.67 55.02 -42.63
N ARG A 26 17.70 55.82 -42.30
CA ARG A 26 18.22 55.96 -40.92
C ARG A 26 17.26 56.73 -40.01
N SER A 27 16.63 57.78 -40.53
CA SER A 27 15.63 58.56 -39.78
C SER A 27 14.39 57.71 -39.49
N ILE A 28 13.90 56.97 -40.48
CA ILE A 28 12.75 56.05 -40.32
C ILE A 28 13.07 54.94 -39.29
N ALA A 29 14.31 54.42 -39.30
CA ALA A 29 14.79 53.42 -38.32
C ALA A 29 14.67 53.92 -36.88
N SER A 30 15.09 55.16 -36.65
CA SER A 30 15.01 55.80 -35.34
C SER A 30 13.55 56.00 -34.91
N CYS A 31 12.70 56.57 -35.77
CA CYS A 31 11.30 56.85 -35.46
C CYS A 31 10.49 55.59 -35.11
N LEU A 32 10.68 54.51 -35.87
CA LEU A 32 9.90 53.28 -35.68
C LEU A 32 10.57 52.26 -34.76
N LYS A 33 11.76 52.58 -34.22
CA LYS A 33 12.62 51.68 -33.45
C LYS A 33 12.81 50.34 -34.18
N LEU A 34 13.17 50.42 -35.46
CA LEU A 34 13.45 49.26 -36.32
C LEU A 34 14.90 49.33 -36.81
N GLY A 35 15.54 48.17 -37.02
CA GLY A 35 16.90 48.14 -37.57
C GLY A 35 16.96 48.71 -39.01
N PRO A 36 17.97 49.51 -39.38
CA PRO A 36 18.09 50.11 -40.71
C PRO A 36 18.08 49.07 -41.86
N SER A 37 18.68 47.91 -41.62
CA SER A 37 18.68 46.78 -42.56
C SER A 37 17.27 46.25 -42.84
N THR A 38 16.39 46.24 -41.84
CA THR A 38 15.01 45.76 -41.98
C THR A 38 14.17 46.72 -42.81
N ILE A 39 14.40 48.03 -42.69
CA ILE A 39 13.73 49.04 -43.52
C ILE A 39 14.22 48.94 -44.97
N SER A 40 15.52 48.81 -45.17
CA SER A 40 16.07 48.61 -46.51
C SER A 40 15.49 47.36 -47.18
N GLU A 41 15.44 46.25 -46.44
CA GLU A 41 14.87 44.98 -46.92
C GLU A 41 13.37 45.10 -47.27
N LEU A 42 12.59 45.80 -46.45
CA LEU A 42 11.16 46.05 -46.71
C LEU A 42 10.93 46.91 -47.95
N LEU A 43 11.68 48.01 -48.09
CA LEU A 43 11.54 48.90 -49.25
C LEU A 43 11.99 48.23 -50.55
N THR A 44 13.05 47.40 -50.50
CA THR A 44 13.46 46.61 -51.67
C THR A 44 12.38 45.62 -52.08
N ARG A 45 11.77 44.91 -51.12
CA ARG A 45 10.66 43.98 -51.40
C ARG A 45 9.43 44.69 -51.94
N PHE A 46 9.13 45.90 -51.44
CA PHE A 46 8.02 46.70 -51.94
C PHE A 46 8.27 47.16 -53.38
N LYS A 47 9.47 47.67 -53.70
CA LYS A 47 9.85 48.04 -55.07
C LYS A 47 9.82 46.87 -56.05
N GLN A 48 10.09 45.65 -55.58
CA GLN A 48 10.02 44.43 -56.39
C GLN A 48 8.60 43.87 -56.51
N SER A 49 7.66 44.38 -55.72
CA SER A 49 6.25 44.01 -55.82
C SER A 49 5.56 44.83 -56.92
N GLN A 50 4.43 44.33 -57.43
CA GLN A 50 3.61 45.05 -58.42
C GLN A 50 2.76 46.17 -57.80
N LEU A 51 2.97 46.51 -56.53
CA LEU A 51 2.20 47.53 -55.81
C LEU A 51 2.88 48.90 -55.91
N GLY A 52 2.10 49.93 -56.23
CA GLY A 52 2.51 51.35 -56.18
C GLY A 52 2.18 52.01 -54.84
N TRP A 53 2.75 53.19 -54.60
CA TRP A 53 2.36 54.09 -53.49
C TRP A 53 1.80 55.40 -54.07
N PRO A 54 0.64 55.93 -53.59
CA PRO A 54 -0.21 55.39 -52.53
C PRO A 54 -0.83 54.03 -52.90
N LEU A 55 -1.16 53.23 -51.88
CA LEU A 55 -1.73 51.90 -52.10
C LEU A 55 -3.09 52.02 -52.83
N PRO A 56 -3.43 51.14 -53.79
CA PRO A 56 -4.69 51.18 -54.52
C PRO A 56 -5.92 51.11 -53.60
N GLU A 57 -7.01 51.80 -53.96
CA GLU A 57 -8.28 51.70 -53.24
C GLU A 57 -8.77 50.23 -53.22
N GLY A 58 -8.96 49.68 -52.03
CA GLY A 58 -9.32 48.28 -51.82
C GLY A 58 -8.16 47.33 -51.44
N CYS A 59 -6.91 47.80 -51.39
CA CYS A 59 -5.78 46.97 -50.96
C CYS A 59 -5.85 46.66 -49.44
N SER A 60 -6.08 45.40 -49.08
CA SER A 60 -6.11 44.98 -47.68
C SER A 60 -4.71 44.75 -47.10
N ASP A 61 -4.60 44.77 -45.77
CA ASP A 61 -3.37 44.42 -45.04
C ASP A 61 -2.87 43.01 -45.41
N ALA A 62 -3.78 42.10 -45.77
CA ALA A 62 -3.45 40.75 -46.20
C ALA A 62 -2.79 40.75 -47.59
N ASP A 63 -3.27 41.58 -48.52
CA ASP A 63 -2.73 41.69 -49.87
C ASP A 63 -1.32 42.28 -49.87
N LEU A 64 -1.11 43.33 -49.06
CA LEU A 64 0.21 43.93 -48.84
C LEU A 64 1.18 42.92 -48.19
N THR A 65 0.72 42.12 -47.23
CA THR A 65 1.53 41.06 -46.63
C THR A 65 1.97 40.04 -47.67
N LYS A 66 1.03 39.60 -48.53
CA LYS A 66 1.27 38.57 -49.55
C LYS A 66 2.27 39.05 -50.61
N ALA A 67 2.20 40.33 -50.98
CA ALA A 67 3.14 40.95 -51.91
C ALA A 67 4.57 41.07 -51.33
N LEU A 68 4.70 41.37 -50.03
CA LEU A 68 6.01 41.60 -49.38
C LEU A 68 6.67 40.33 -48.83
N TYR A 69 5.88 39.29 -48.53
CA TYR A 69 6.35 38.05 -47.93
C TYR A 69 5.81 36.84 -48.69
N HIS A 70 6.58 36.34 -49.64
CA HIS A 70 6.32 35.06 -50.27
C HIS A 70 6.43 33.95 -49.22
N SER A 71 5.34 33.25 -48.94
CA SER A 71 5.39 32.04 -48.12
C SER A 71 6.01 30.92 -48.96
N LYS A 72 7.23 30.48 -48.64
CA LYS A 72 7.70 29.16 -49.08
C LYS A 72 6.77 28.13 -48.42
N LYS A 73 5.99 27.38 -49.21
CA LYS A 73 5.25 26.22 -48.69
C LYS A 73 6.28 25.26 -48.10
N ALA A 74 6.24 25.04 -46.79
CA ALA A 74 7.04 23.98 -46.18
C ALA A 74 6.54 22.65 -46.73
N SER A 75 7.45 21.79 -47.23
CA SER A 75 7.12 20.40 -47.54
C SER A 75 6.55 19.77 -46.26
N ARG A 76 5.33 19.23 -46.34
CA ARG A 76 4.59 18.67 -45.19
C ARG A 76 4.97 17.22 -44.90
N ASP A 77 5.73 16.57 -45.78
CA ASP A 77 6.07 15.15 -45.70
C ASP A 77 7.55 14.97 -45.33
N LYS A 78 7.91 15.31 -44.08
CA LYS A 78 9.22 14.99 -43.51
C LYS A 78 9.11 13.79 -42.58
N VAL A 79 10.02 12.83 -42.69
CA VAL A 79 10.01 11.58 -41.90
C VAL A 79 10.82 11.77 -40.61
N MET A 80 10.23 11.48 -39.46
CA MET A 80 10.94 11.59 -38.18
C MET A 80 11.92 10.41 -37.99
N PRO A 81 13.20 10.65 -37.68
CA PRO A 81 14.17 9.57 -37.46
C PRO A 81 13.92 8.81 -36.15
N ASP A 82 14.26 7.51 -36.12
CA ASP A 82 14.22 6.72 -34.89
C ASP A 82 15.43 7.03 -33.99
N PHE A 83 15.24 8.02 -33.12
CA PHE A 83 16.27 8.43 -32.17
C PHE A 83 16.63 7.36 -31.13
N THR A 84 15.78 6.34 -30.93
CA THR A 84 16.04 5.25 -30.00
C THR A 84 17.21 4.40 -30.49
N GLN A 85 17.14 3.96 -31.74
CA GLN A 85 18.20 3.19 -32.39
C GLN A 85 19.48 4.01 -32.52
N TYR A 86 19.36 5.29 -32.91
CA TYR A 86 20.51 6.17 -33.06
C TYR A 86 21.22 6.46 -31.73
N ALA A 87 20.51 6.49 -30.61
CA ALA A 87 21.10 6.61 -29.29
C ALA A 87 21.84 5.34 -28.80
N VAL A 88 21.56 4.18 -29.40
CA VAL A 88 22.33 2.95 -29.19
C VAL A 88 23.59 2.98 -30.03
N GLU A 89 23.47 3.32 -31.32
CA GLU A 89 24.61 3.41 -32.25
C GLU A 89 25.64 4.45 -31.81
N LEU A 90 25.20 5.62 -31.30
CA LEU A 90 26.09 6.66 -30.75
C LEU A 90 26.93 6.20 -29.54
N ARG A 91 26.67 5.03 -28.94
CA ARG A 91 27.51 4.47 -27.87
C ARG A 91 28.71 3.71 -28.42
N ARG A 92 28.72 3.35 -29.69
CA ARG A 92 29.84 2.64 -30.34
C ARG A 92 30.98 3.63 -30.59
N LYS A 93 32.20 3.18 -30.35
CA LYS A 93 33.42 3.99 -30.53
C LYS A 93 33.55 4.36 -32.02
N GLY A 94 33.65 5.67 -32.31
CA GLY A 94 33.76 6.19 -33.68
C GLY A 94 32.45 6.64 -34.31
N MET A 95 31.28 6.31 -33.72
CA MET A 95 29.99 6.76 -34.25
C MET A 95 29.75 8.25 -34.00
N THR A 96 29.28 8.99 -35.01
CA THR A 96 28.97 10.42 -34.89
C THR A 96 27.54 10.73 -35.34
N LYS A 97 26.98 11.84 -34.84
CA LYS A 97 25.66 12.32 -35.28
C LYS A 97 25.63 12.66 -36.77
N MET A 98 26.76 13.08 -37.33
CA MET A 98 26.89 13.37 -38.76
C MET A 98 26.75 12.10 -39.59
N LEU A 99 27.42 11.02 -39.20
CA LEU A 99 27.34 9.74 -39.90
C LEU A 99 25.92 9.17 -39.88
N LEU A 100 25.26 9.16 -38.71
CA LEU A 100 23.87 8.74 -38.58
C LEU A 100 22.90 9.62 -39.38
N TRP A 101 23.19 10.92 -39.49
CA TRP A 101 22.39 11.80 -40.33
C TRP A 101 22.62 11.53 -41.82
N GLN A 102 23.85 11.21 -42.24
CA GLN A 102 24.13 10.83 -43.63
C GLN A 102 23.37 9.56 -44.01
N GLU A 103 23.39 8.53 -43.17
CA GLU A 103 22.61 7.29 -43.35
C GLU A 103 21.10 7.57 -43.44
N TYR A 104 20.58 8.39 -42.52
CA TYR A 104 19.19 8.83 -42.53
C TYR A 104 18.82 9.65 -43.79
N HIS A 105 19.72 10.54 -44.22
CA HIS A 105 19.51 11.37 -45.40
C HIS A 105 19.57 10.56 -46.70
N GLU A 106 20.45 9.57 -46.78
CA GLU A 106 20.51 8.64 -47.90
C GLU A 106 19.23 7.81 -48.03
N GLN A 107 18.68 7.38 -46.89
CA GLN A 107 17.46 6.59 -46.85
C GLN A 107 16.19 7.36 -47.24
N TYR A 108 16.03 8.60 -46.77
CA TYR A 108 14.78 9.37 -46.94
C TYR A 108 14.89 10.58 -47.89
N GLN A 109 16.10 10.90 -48.36
CA GLN A 109 16.40 11.92 -49.37
C GLN A 109 15.64 13.24 -49.14
N GLU A 110 14.76 13.63 -50.07
CA GLU A 110 14.00 14.89 -50.00
C GLU A 110 13.03 14.96 -48.82
N GLN A 111 12.67 13.82 -48.22
CA GLN A 111 11.84 13.73 -47.01
C GLN A 111 12.68 13.76 -45.72
N ALA A 112 14.02 13.74 -45.82
CA ALA A 112 14.91 13.83 -44.68
C ALA A 112 14.97 15.25 -44.09
N TYR A 113 15.04 15.37 -42.78
CA TYR A 113 15.40 16.62 -42.11
C TYR A 113 16.86 16.99 -42.40
N ALA A 114 17.12 18.30 -42.55
CA ALA A 114 18.48 18.80 -42.65
C ALA A 114 19.25 18.56 -41.33
N TYR A 115 20.58 18.44 -41.40
CA TYR A 115 21.43 18.07 -40.25
C TYR A 115 21.16 18.88 -38.97
N THR A 116 20.97 20.19 -39.11
CA THR A 116 20.66 21.08 -37.96
C THR A 116 19.33 20.72 -37.30
N GLN A 117 18.29 20.44 -38.08
CA GLN A 117 16.98 20.05 -37.59
C GLN A 117 17.01 18.64 -36.98
N PHE A 118 17.72 17.72 -37.62
CA PHE A 118 17.98 16.38 -37.08
C PHE A 118 18.62 16.45 -35.69
N CYS A 119 19.68 17.26 -35.53
CA CYS A 119 20.36 17.45 -34.24
C CYS A 119 19.46 18.10 -33.19
N GLU A 120 18.63 19.05 -33.57
CA GLU A 120 17.66 19.70 -32.68
C GLU A 120 16.59 18.71 -32.20
N HIS A 121 15.99 17.95 -33.11
CA HIS A 121 15.01 16.91 -32.79
C HIS A 121 15.61 15.82 -31.91
N PHE A 122 16.82 15.34 -32.23
CA PHE A 122 17.54 14.38 -31.38
C PHE A 122 17.81 14.96 -29.99
N THR A 123 18.23 16.23 -29.87
CA THR A 123 18.51 16.86 -28.57
C THR A 123 17.24 17.03 -27.74
N ARG A 124 16.13 17.40 -28.38
CA ARG A 124 14.83 17.53 -27.72
C ARG A 124 14.35 16.17 -27.22
N TRP A 125 14.44 15.13 -28.05
CA TRP A 125 14.14 13.75 -27.67
C TRP A 125 15.08 13.24 -26.57
N PHE A 126 16.38 13.53 -26.64
CA PHE A 126 17.35 13.05 -25.65
C PHE A 126 17.09 13.66 -24.26
N LYS A 127 16.65 14.92 -24.20
CA LYS A 127 16.26 15.59 -22.94
C LYS A 127 15.00 14.98 -22.31
N THR A 128 14.12 14.34 -23.08
CA THR A 128 12.97 13.62 -22.50
C THR A 128 13.39 12.27 -21.91
N GLN A 129 14.57 11.76 -22.26
CA GLN A 129 15.12 10.53 -21.69
C GLN A 129 15.70 10.82 -20.28
N LYS A 130 14.88 10.68 -19.24
CA LYS A 130 15.27 10.86 -17.83
C LYS A 130 16.25 9.76 -17.40
N ARG A 131 17.55 9.94 -17.64
CA ARG A 131 18.58 9.09 -17.02
C ARG A 131 18.94 9.64 -15.65
N SER A 132 18.44 9.01 -14.58
CA SER A 132 18.92 9.21 -13.22
C SER A 132 19.88 8.07 -12.85
N MET A 133 21.06 8.41 -12.32
CA MET A 133 21.88 7.44 -11.61
C MET A 133 21.27 7.27 -10.21
N ARG A 134 20.90 6.05 -9.84
CA ARG A 134 20.42 5.77 -8.48
C ARG A 134 21.62 5.85 -7.54
N GLN A 135 21.62 6.84 -6.66
CA GLN A 135 22.58 6.88 -5.56
C GLN A 135 22.24 5.75 -4.57
N LEU A 136 23.21 4.87 -4.30
CA LEU A 136 23.08 3.85 -3.27
C LEU A 136 23.46 4.48 -1.94
N HIS A 137 22.59 4.35 -0.93
CA HIS A 137 22.88 4.77 0.43
C HIS A 137 22.83 3.54 1.32
N VAL A 138 23.95 3.22 1.97
CA VAL A 138 24.01 2.16 2.97
C VAL A 138 23.42 2.68 4.28
N ALA A 139 22.74 1.81 5.03
CA ALA A 139 22.16 2.19 6.32
C ALA A 139 23.27 2.60 7.30
N GLY A 140 23.08 3.73 8.00
CA GLY A 140 24.08 4.28 8.93
C GLY A 140 25.29 4.96 8.27
N ASP A 141 25.39 4.94 6.94
CA ASP A 141 26.54 5.52 6.23
C ASP A 141 26.52 7.06 6.25
N LYS A 142 25.42 7.67 5.77
CA LYS A 142 25.36 9.13 5.57
C LYS A 142 24.18 9.78 6.25
N LEU A 143 24.45 10.89 6.94
CA LEU A 143 23.47 11.83 7.46
C LEU A 143 23.56 13.15 6.70
N PHE A 144 22.47 13.55 6.06
CA PHE A 144 22.37 14.84 5.36
C PHE A 144 21.74 15.87 6.29
N ILE A 145 22.39 17.02 6.46
CA ILE A 145 22.01 18.01 7.47
C ILE A 145 21.75 19.36 6.81
N ASP A 146 20.63 19.98 7.17
CA ASP A 146 20.20 21.28 6.66
C ASP A 146 19.43 22.12 7.70
N TYR A 147 19.20 23.38 7.36
CA TYR A 147 18.20 24.21 8.02
C TYR A 147 17.08 24.56 7.05
N CYS A 148 15.86 24.73 7.58
CA CYS A 148 14.77 25.32 6.80
C CYS A 148 15.09 26.79 6.47
N GLY A 149 14.62 27.25 5.30
CA GLY A 149 14.82 28.63 4.88
C GLY A 149 13.97 29.63 5.68
N PRO A 150 12.66 29.38 5.86
CA PRO A 150 11.80 30.20 6.69
C PRO A 150 12.12 30.04 8.19
N ARG A 151 11.95 31.12 8.96
CA ARG A 151 11.99 31.08 10.43
C ARG A 151 10.60 30.85 11.01
N LEU A 152 10.54 30.23 12.17
CA LEU A 152 9.32 29.98 12.94
C LEU A 152 9.19 31.00 14.07
N GLN A 153 8.00 31.54 14.33
CA GLN A 153 7.76 32.45 15.46
C GLN A 153 7.32 31.67 16.69
N VAL A 154 8.19 31.57 17.68
CA VAL A 154 7.95 30.94 18.99
C VAL A 154 7.42 31.99 19.96
N VAL A 155 6.21 31.78 20.47
CA VAL A 155 5.60 32.66 21.48
C VAL A 155 5.80 32.05 22.86
N ASN A 156 6.33 32.81 23.81
CA ASN A 156 6.38 32.39 25.22
C ASN A 156 4.95 32.47 25.81
N PRO A 157 4.41 31.37 26.38
CA PRO A 157 3.02 31.34 26.85
C PRO A 157 2.83 32.15 28.13
N ASP A 158 3.89 32.32 28.94
CA ASP A 158 3.84 33.01 30.24
C ASP A 158 4.07 34.52 30.09
N THR A 159 4.90 34.93 29.12
CA THR A 159 5.26 36.35 28.92
C THR A 159 4.65 36.98 27.67
N GLY A 160 4.11 36.18 26.75
CA GLY A 160 3.64 36.63 25.44
C GLY A 160 4.75 37.07 24.48
N GLU A 161 6.02 36.94 24.87
CA GLU A 161 7.17 37.35 24.07
C GLU A 161 7.32 36.47 22.82
N VAL A 162 7.41 37.10 21.64
CA VAL A 162 7.61 36.40 20.36
C VAL A 162 9.09 36.39 20.00
N ARG A 163 9.66 35.20 19.78
CA ARG A 163 11.04 34.99 19.35
C ARG A 163 11.08 34.21 18.04
N GLU A 164 12.09 34.48 17.21
CA GLU A 164 12.31 33.68 16.01
C GLU A 164 13.14 32.43 16.34
N ALA A 165 12.80 31.32 15.69
CA ALA A 165 13.56 30.08 15.75
C ALA A 165 13.87 29.55 14.35
N GLU A 166 15.03 28.93 14.22
CA GLU A 166 15.54 28.29 13.02
C GLU A 166 15.41 26.78 13.16
N VAL A 167 14.88 26.12 12.13
CA VAL A 167 14.56 24.68 12.19
C VAL A 167 15.69 23.86 11.60
N PHE A 168 16.35 23.08 12.44
CA PHE A 168 17.35 22.09 12.08
C PHE A 168 16.69 20.82 11.53
N VAL A 169 17.24 20.27 10.45
CA VAL A 169 16.76 19.05 9.80
C VAL A 169 17.93 18.11 9.52
N ALA A 170 17.83 16.85 9.97
CA ALA A 170 18.82 15.82 9.71
C ALA A 170 18.17 14.54 9.17
N THR A 171 18.63 14.03 8.04
CA THR A 171 17.99 12.91 7.32
C THR A 171 18.98 11.82 6.94
N LEU A 172 18.68 10.58 7.33
CA LEU A 172 19.47 9.40 6.97
C LEU A 172 19.32 9.05 5.48
N GLY A 173 20.43 8.84 4.76
CA GLY A 173 20.41 8.65 3.32
C GLY A 173 19.64 7.42 2.82
N ALA A 174 19.73 6.31 3.56
CA ALA A 174 19.14 5.02 3.17
C ALA A 174 17.62 4.98 3.37
N SER A 175 17.15 5.42 4.54
CA SER A 175 15.74 5.32 4.96
C SER A 175 14.93 6.60 4.78
N ASN A 176 15.58 7.74 4.54
CA ASN A 176 15.00 9.08 4.69
C ASN A 176 14.44 9.34 6.10
N TYR A 177 14.86 8.57 7.10
CA TYR A 177 14.41 8.81 8.47
C TYR A 177 14.96 10.16 8.94
N THR A 178 14.04 11.07 9.28
CA THR A 178 14.31 12.50 9.42
C THR A 178 14.04 12.96 10.85
N TYR A 179 15.01 13.66 11.40
CA TYR A 179 14.96 14.35 12.67
C TYR A 179 14.81 15.87 12.42
N VAL A 180 14.00 16.53 13.25
CA VAL A 180 13.69 17.96 13.12
C VAL A 180 13.62 18.58 14.50
N GLU A 181 14.28 19.72 14.69
CA GLU A 181 14.27 20.46 15.96
C GLU A 181 14.41 21.97 15.72
N ALA A 182 13.74 22.79 16.52
CA ALA A 182 13.79 24.25 16.42
C ALA A 182 14.75 24.83 17.46
N PHE A 183 15.68 25.67 17.01
CA PHE A 183 16.68 26.32 17.84
C PHE A 183 16.58 27.85 17.75
N PRO A 184 16.95 28.60 18.80
CA PRO A 184 16.95 30.06 18.76
C PRO A 184 17.91 30.66 17.71
N SER A 185 18.96 29.93 17.33
CA SER A 185 19.88 30.35 16.26
C SER A 185 20.70 29.20 15.69
N GLN A 186 21.26 29.41 14.50
CA GLN A 186 22.30 28.61 13.84
C GLN A 186 23.71 28.76 14.46
N GLY A 187 23.80 29.26 15.70
CA GLY A 187 25.06 29.44 16.42
C GLY A 187 25.81 28.13 16.67
N LYS A 188 27.11 28.23 16.96
CA LYS A 188 27.99 27.06 17.13
C LYS A 188 27.51 26.11 18.24
N SER A 189 27.02 26.62 19.36
CA SER A 189 26.52 25.79 20.48
C SER A 189 25.31 24.96 20.07
N TYR A 190 24.28 25.62 19.53
CA TYR A 190 23.06 24.97 19.07
C TYR A 190 23.32 24.01 17.90
N TRP A 191 24.29 24.32 17.04
CA TRP A 191 24.72 23.39 15.99
C TRP A 191 25.25 22.08 16.57
N LEU A 192 26.10 22.11 17.61
CA LEU A 192 26.62 20.90 18.24
C LEU A 192 25.54 20.14 19.01
N GLU A 193 24.68 20.87 19.72
CA GLU A 193 23.55 20.31 20.46
C GLU A 193 22.58 19.58 19.53
N ALA A 194 22.22 20.18 18.39
CA ALA A 194 21.37 19.57 17.38
C ALA A 194 21.93 18.24 16.86
N HIS A 195 23.26 18.12 16.72
CA HIS A 195 23.89 16.87 16.31
C HIS A 195 23.84 15.82 17.42
N ALA A 196 24.13 16.19 18.66
CA ALA A 196 24.04 15.28 19.80
C ALA A 196 22.61 14.73 19.95
N ASN A 197 21.61 15.61 19.90
CA ASN A 197 20.19 15.23 19.98
C ASN A 197 19.77 14.34 18.79
N ALA A 198 20.26 14.64 17.59
CA ALA A 198 20.00 13.82 16.41
C ALA A 198 20.60 12.40 16.55
N PHE A 199 21.84 12.27 17.06
CA PHE A 199 22.47 10.96 17.27
C PHE A 199 21.74 10.14 18.33
N GLU A 200 21.31 10.78 19.43
CA GLU A 200 20.49 10.12 20.44
C GLU A 200 19.14 9.69 19.87
N HIS A 201 18.51 10.53 19.05
CA HIS A 201 17.25 10.22 18.37
C HIS A 201 17.37 9.01 17.44
N PHE A 202 18.46 8.90 16.69
CA PHE A 202 18.71 7.76 15.81
C PHE A 202 19.15 6.51 16.55
N GLY A 203 19.56 6.62 17.82
CA GLY A 203 20.12 5.52 18.60
C GLY A 203 21.49 5.07 18.09
N GLY A 204 22.21 5.94 17.38
CA GLY A 204 23.51 5.63 16.77
C GLY A 204 24.08 6.80 15.97
N VAL A 205 25.39 6.74 15.70
CA VAL A 205 26.12 7.79 14.98
C VAL A 205 26.40 7.34 13.54
N PRO A 206 26.00 8.11 12.52
CA PRO A 206 26.34 7.83 11.13
C PRO A 206 27.83 8.00 10.82
N GLN A 207 28.38 7.24 9.86
CA GLN A 207 29.80 7.29 9.53
C GLN A 207 30.23 8.63 8.92
N LEU A 208 29.33 9.27 8.16
CA LEU A 208 29.60 10.51 7.46
C LEU A 208 28.46 11.52 7.63
N LEU A 209 28.81 12.70 8.13
CA LEU A 209 27.94 13.87 8.19
C LEU A 209 28.15 14.71 6.94
N VAL A 210 27.06 15.05 6.25
CA VAL A 210 27.05 15.89 5.06
C VAL A 210 26.25 17.16 5.35
N PRO A 211 26.85 18.14 6.05
CA PRO A 211 26.23 19.43 6.32
C PRO A 211 26.34 20.38 5.12
N ASP A 212 25.58 21.48 5.17
CA ASP A 212 25.84 22.62 4.28
C ASP A 212 27.16 23.34 4.61
N ASN A 213 27.63 24.21 3.71
CA ASN A 213 28.74 25.13 3.95
C ASN A 213 28.34 26.29 4.88
N LEU A 214 27.64 26.00 5.97
CA LEU A 214 27.33 27.00 6.98
C LEU A 214 28.62 27.43 7.69
N ARG A 215 28.75 28.72 8.03
CA ARG A 215 29.92 29.25 8.77
C ARG A 215 30.12 28.57 10.13
N SER A 216 29.06 28.04 10.74
CA SER A 216 29.13 27.28 11.99
C SER A 216 29.82 25.91 11.83
N ALA A 217 29.77 25.35 10.61
CA ALA A 217 30.40 24.09 10.24
C ALA A 217 31.80 24.28 9.60
N VAL A 218 31.99 25.32 8.78
CA VAL A 218 33.20 25.53 7.96
C VAL A 218 33.80 26.93 8.15
N THR A 219 35.07 27.01 8.52
CA THR A 219 35.80 28.29 8.69
C THR A 219 36.38 28.84 7.38
N LYS A 220 36.76 27.97 6.43
CA LYS A 220 37.15 28.37 5.05
C LYS A 220 36.71 27.30 4.05
N ALA A 221 35.84 27.67 3.11
CA ALA A 221 35.41 26.78 2.04
C ALA A 221 36.57 26.52 1.06
N ASN A 222 36.97 25.27 0.89
CA ASN A 222 38.00 24.85 -0.07
C ASN A 222 37.49 23.62 -0.84
N ARG A 223 37.84 23.55 -2.13
CA ARG A 223 37.39 22.53 -3.09
C ARG A 223 37.91 21.12 -2.79
N TYR A 224 39.02 21.01 -2.06
CA TYR A 224 39.67 19.72 -1.76
C TYR A 224 39.76 19.42 -0.26
N GLU A 225 39.84 20.44 0.60
CA GLU A 225 40.01 20.26 2.05
C GLU A 225 39.33 21.40 2.84
N PRO A 226 38.02 21.33 3.08
CA PRO A 226 37.33 22.33 3.87
C PRO A 226 37.85 22.31 5.32
N ARG A 227 38.29 23.45 5.83
CA ARG A 227 38.68 23.55 7.25
C ARG A 227 37.41 23.65 8.09
N LEU A 228 37.17 22.63 8.91
CA LEU A 228 36.07 22.62 9.86
C LEU A 228 36.37 23.56 11.03
N ASN A 229 35.32 23.96 11.71
CA ASN A 229 35.41 24.65 12.99
C ASN A 229 35.93 23.69 14.08
N ASP A 230 36.86 24.14 14.93
CA ASP A 230 37.51 23.30 15.96
C ASP A 230 36.51 22.56 16.85
N SER A 231 35.43 23.21 17.27
CA SER A 231 34.41 22.58 18.11
C SER A 231 33.63 21.50 17.35
N TYR A 232 33.42 21.67 16.04
CA TYR A 232 32.73 20.68 15.22
C TYR A 232 33.64 19.49 14.88
N GLN A 233 34.94 19.75 14.68
CA GLN A 233 35.95 18.70 14.57
C GLN A 233 36.06 17.89 15.87
N LYS A 234 36.02 18.55 17.04
CA LYS A 234 36.01 17.86 18.34
C LYS A 234 34.78 16.96 18.51
N LEU A 235 33.60 17.42 18.09
CA LEU A 235 32.38 16.61 18.08
C LEU A 235 32.53 15.40 17.15
N ALA A 236 33.03 15.62 15.94
CA ALA A 236 33.28 14.54 14.98
C ALA A 236 34.24 13.48 15.54
N ASN A 237 35.31 13.90 16.21
CA ASN A 237 36.26 13.02 16.86
C ASN A 237 35.64 12.27 18.05
N HIS A 238 34.84 12.94 18.89
CA HIS A 238 34.18 12.34 20.05
C HIS A 238 33.22 11.22 19.65
N TYR A 239 32.41 11.45 18.61
CA TYR A 239 31.45 10.49 18.10
C TYR A 239 32.01 9.55 17.02
N GLN A 240 33.33 9.64 16.71
CA GLN A 240 34.01 8.83 15.71
C GLN A 240 33.34 8.86 14.33
N THR A 241 32.94 10.05 13.88
CA THR A 241 32.29 10.28 12.58
C THR A 241 33.10 11.24 11.71
N ALA A 242 33.01 11.09 10.39
CA ALA A 242 33.62 11.99 9.43
C ALA A 242 32.66 13.11 9.04
N VAL A 243 33.17 14.29 8.72
CA VAL A 243 32.37 15.41 8.23
C VAL A 243 32.85 15.80 6.85
N MET A 244 31.94 15.79 5.88
CA MET A 244 32.20 16.21 4.51
C MET A 244 31.14 17.20 4.05
N PRO A 245 31.40 18.52 4.17
CA PRO A 245 30.48 19.55 3.70
C PRO A 245 30.15 19.41 2.21
N ALA A 246 28.90 19.71 1.84
CA ALA A 246 28.47 19.72 0.45
C ALA A 246 29.28 20.74 -0.39
N ARG A 247 29.51 20.47 -1.67
CA ARG A 247 30.29 21.39 -2.52
C ARG A 247 29.47 22.65 -2.87
N PRO A 248 30.08 23.85 -2.83
CA PRO A 248 29.41 25.06 -3.30
C PRO A 248 28.89 24.91 -4.74
N TYR A 249 27.68 25.41 -5.02
CA TYR A 249 27.06 25.46 -6.34
C TYR A 249 26.79 24.09 -7.02
N LYS A 250 26.64 23.00 -6.25
CA LYS A 250 26.24 21.68 -6.75
C LYS A 250 25.02 21.08 -6.00
N PRO A 251 23.78 21.37 -6.43
CA PRO A 251 22.56 20.96 -5.72
C PRO A 251 22.34 19.44 -5.59
N LYS A 252 23.07 18.62 -6.38
CA LYS A 252 22.88 17.16 -6.37
C LYS A 252 23.59 16.43 -5.23
N ASP A 253 24.48 17.09 -4.48
CA ASP A 253 25.24 16.45 -3.41
C ASP A 253 24.42 16.32 -2.11
N LYS A 254 23.33 17.10 -1.96
CA LYS A 254 22.48 17.17 -0.75
C LYS A 254 20.97 17.09 -1.06
N ALA A 255 20.59 16.57 -2.22
CA ALA A 255 19.17 16.48 -2.63
C ALA A 255 18.26 15.76 -1.60
N LYS A 256 18.81 14.88 -0.75
CA LYS A 256 18.08 14.22 0.34
C LYS A 256 17.66 15.18 1.44
N ALA A 257 18.54 16.09 1.87
CA ALA A 257 18.23 17.09 2.87
C ALA A 257 17.27 18.14 2.30
N GLU A 258 17.47 18.59 1.05
CA GLU A 258 16.56 19.55 0.40
C GLU A 258 15.12 19.00 0.33
N ASN A 259 14.95 17.72 -0.02
CA ASN A 259 13.63 17.09 -0.03
C ASN A 259 13.02 16.99 1.38
N ALA A 260 13.84 16.70 2.39
CA ALA A 260 13.39 16.66 3.78
C ALA A 260 12.96 18.05 4.27
N VAL A 261 13.75 19.09 3.99
CA VAL A 261 13.41 20.49 4.29
C VAL A 261 12.08 20.88 3.65
N LEU A 262 11.88 20.57 2.36
CA LEU A 262 10.62 20.85 1.67
C LEU A 262 9.42 20.14 2.33
N LEU A 263 9.61 18.91 2.83
CA LEU A 263 8.58 18.20 3.57
C LEU A 263 8.29 18.89 4.91
N VAL A 264 9.31 19.29 5.65
CA VAL A 264 9.18 19.99 6.94
C VAL A 264 8.46 21.33 6.75
N GLU A 265 8.90 22.14 5.80
CA GLU A 265 8.29 23.44 5.49
C GLU A 265 6.81 23.28 5.14
N ARG A 266 6.48 22.38 4.20
CA ARG A 266 5.10 22.22 3.72
C ARG A 266 4.19 21.55 4.73
N TRP A 267 4.67 20.54 5.45
CA TRP A 267 3.81 19.68 6.24
C TRP A 267 3.77 20.06 7.71
N ILE A 268 4.86 20.61 8.25
CA ILE A 268 4.96 21.03 9.65
C ILE A 268 4.77 22.54 9.72
N MET A 269 5.67 23.33 9.12
CA MET A 269 5.69 24.79 9.31
C MET A 269 4.43 25.45 8.78
N MET A 270 4.02 25.13 7.54
CA MET A 270 2.82 25.73 6.95
C MET A 270 1.54 25.31 7.69
N ARG A 271 1.48 24.13 8.31
CA ARG A 271 0.30 23.72 9.09
C ARG A 271 0.22 24.41 10.44
N LEU A 272 1.37 24.67 11.07
CA LEU A 272 1.45 25.30 12.38
C LEU A 272 1.35 26.85 12.33
N ARG A 273 1.33 27.45 11.14
CA ARG A 273 1.36 28.92 10.93
C ARG A 273 0.25 29.73 11.64
N HIS A 274 -0.85 29.10 12.03
CA HIS A 274 -1.98 29.77 12.72
C HIS A 274 -2.18 29.29 14.17
N GLN A 275 -1.31 28.42 14.66
CA GLN A 275 -1.43 27.84 16.00
C GLN A 275 -0.43 28.49 16.95
N THR A 276 -0.74 29.69 17.45
CA THR A 276 0.11 30.49 18.36
C THR A 276 0.39 29.80 19.70
N SER A 277 -0.54 28.98 20.20
CA SER A 277 -0.39 28.23 21.46
C SER A 277 0.52 26.99 21.36
N PHE A 278 0.80 26.51 20.15
CA PHE A 278 1.62 25.30 19.95
C PHE A 278 3.11 25.59 19.73
N ILE A 279 3.49 26.83 19.41
CA ILE A 279 4.88 27.13 19.07
C ILE A 279 5.75 27.27 20.34
N ALA A 280 5.15 27.62 21.48
CA ALA A 280 5.76 27.52 22.82
C ALA A 280 6.27 26.11 23.17
N MET A 281 5.52 25.08 22.76
CA MET A 281 5.74 23.68 23.13
C MET A 281 6.57 22.91 22.09
N PHE A 282 7.19 23.63 21.13
CA PHE A 282 7.90 23.04 20.00
C PHE A 282 9.44 23.14 20.08
N VAL A 283 9.98 23.73 21.16
CA VAL A 283 11.44 23.79 21.42
C VAL A 283 11.94 22.61 22.28
N ALA A 284 11.09 21.68 22.70
CA ALA A 284 11.55 20.42 23.28
C ALA A 284 10.50 19.32 23.14
N ARG A 285 10.87 18.20 22.49
CA ARG A 285 10.24 16.87 22.65
C ARG A 285 8.71 16.77 22.42
N THR A 286 8.24 16.67 21.17
CA THR A 286 6.83 16.24 20.94
C THR A 286 6.55 15.29 19.77
N VAL A 287 7.44 15.15 18.78
CA VAL A 287 7.28 14.07 17.78
C VAL A 287 7.80 12.74 18.30
N THR A 288 8.83 12.76 19.16
CA THR A 288 9.35 11.57 19.85
C THR A 288 8.51 11.17 21.05
N THR A 289 8.02 12.11 21.87
CA THR A 289 7.26 11.78 23.09
C THR A 289 5.89 11.21 22.75
N ARG A 290 5.14 11.85 21.83
CA ARG A 290 3.84 11.33 21.39
C ARG A 290 3.98 9.98 20.69
N ARG A 291 5.00 9.79 19.84
CA ARG A 291 5.27 8.46 19.22
C ARG A 291 5.75 7.42 20.24
N ARG A 292 6.52 7.80 21.27
CA ARG A 292 6.94 6.90 22.36
C ARG A 292 5.77 6.53 23.27
N GLU A 293 4.92 7.47 23.64
CA GLU A 293 3.67 7.25 24.39
C GLU A 293 2.69 6.39 23.59
N MET A 294 2.61 6.59 22.27
CA MET A 294 1.77 5.79 21.38
C MET A 294 2.29 4.37 21.18
N ASN A 295 3.61 4.21 21.01
CA ASN A 295 4.23 2.90 21.00
C ASN A 295 4.05 2.22 22.36
N ALA A 296 4.20 2.95 23.46
CA ALA A 296 3.95 2.45 24.80
C ALA A 296 2.48 2.03 24.99
N LEU A 297 1.50 2.78 24.47
CA LEU A 297 0.09 2.40 24.51
C LEU A 297 -0.17 1.14 23.67
N ASN A 298 0.38 1.05 22.46
CA ASN A 298 0.30 -0.16 21.63
C ASN A 298 0.98 -1.37 22.31
N ASP A 299 2.10 -1.15 22.99
CA ASP A 299 2.82 -2.19 23.74
C ASP A 299 2.06 -2.59 25.01
N GLN A 300 1.40 -1.66 25.69
CA GLN A 300 0.47 -1.94 26.79
C GLN A 300 -0.72 -2.76 26.31
N LEU A 301 -1.36 -2.38 25.20
CA LEU A 301 -2.46 -3.13 24.60
C LEU A 301 -2.00 -4.56 24.24
N LYS A 302 -0.83 -4.72 23.63
CA LYS A 302 -0.25 -6.05 23.34
C LYS A 302 0.05 -6.84 24.61
N THR A 303 0.55 -6.20 25.66
CA THR A 303 0.83 -6.83 26.97
C THR A 303 -0.45 -7.33 27.62
N LEU A 304 -1.54 -6.56 27.53
CA LEU A 304 -2.89 -6.95 27.95
C LEU A 304 -3.56 -7.95 26.98
N ARG A 305 -2.84 -8.39 25.95
CA ARG A 305 -3.31 -9.30 24.87
C ARG A 305 -4.44 -8.72 24.02
N LEU A 306 -4.61 -7.40 23.98
CA LEU A 306 -5.60 -6.66 23.19
C LEU A 306 -5.04 -6.30 21.80
N SER A 307 -4.60 -7.32 21.05
CA SER A 307 -3.87 -7.12 19.79
C SER A 307 -4.73 -6.54 18.67
N HIS A 308 -6.03 -6.82 18.65
CA HIS A 308 -6.94 -6.26 17.65
C HIS A 308 -7.35 -4.83 18.00
N ALA A 309 -7.48 -4.51 19.28
CA ALA A 309 -7.63 -3.12 19.74
C ALA A 309 -6.41 -2.27 19.35
N ALA A 310 -5.19 -2.79 19.50
CA ALA A 310 -3.96 -2.12 19.05
C ALA A 310 -4.00 -1.83 17.54
N LYS A 311 -4.42 -2.81 16.73
CA LYS A 311 -4.59 -2.63 15.28
C LYS A 311 -5.69 -1.62 14.93
N ALA A 312 -6.81 -1.65 15.65
CA ALA A 312 -7.90 -0.70 15.46
C ALA A 312 -7.48 0.73 15.86
N LEU A 313 -6.62 0.87 16.87
CA LEU A 313 -6.04 2.14 17.28
C LEU A 313 -5.13 2.71 16.19
N GLU A 314 -4.31 1.88 15.55
CA GLU A 314 -3.52 2.27 14.37
C GLU A 314 -4.43 2.74 13.22
N GLN A 315 -5.53 2.03 12.95
CA GLN A 315 -6.49 2.42 11.90
C GLN A 315 -7.19 3.76 12.18
N GLN A 316 -7.64 4.00 13.43
CA GLN A 316 -8.22 5.28 13.81
C GLN A 316 -7.25 6.45 13.61
N GLN A 317 -5.94 6.20 13.74
CA GLN A 317 -4.90 7.21 13.57
C GLN A 317 -4.54 7.46 12.09
N GLU A 318 -4.61 6.45 11.23
CA GLU A 318 -4.42 6.64 9.80
C GLU A 318 -5.57 7.43 9.17
N GLN A 319 -6.77 7.35 9.76
CA GLN A 319 -8.01 7.91 9.24
C GLN A 319 -8.58 9.00 10.17
N LEU A 320 -7.75 9.94 10.60
CA LEU A 320 -8.13 10.99 11.56
C LEU A 320 -9.42 11.74 11.19
N THR A 321 -9.67 12.01 9.90
CA THR A 321 -10.89 12.70 9.45
C THR A 321 -12.17 11.91 9.70
N THR A 322 -12.11 10.58 9.70
CA THR A 322 -13.27 9.70 9.90
C THR A 322 -13.68 9.61 11.37
N TYR A 323 -12.70 9.71 12.27
CA TYR A 323 -12.90 9.52 13.71
C TYR A 323 -12.80 10.83 14.51
N ALA A 324 -12.62 11.98 13.84
CA ALA A 324 -12.48 13.30 14.48
C ALA A 324 -13.79 13.81 15.10
N GLU A 325 -14.94 13.38 14.59
CA GLU A 325 -16.27 13.78 15.07
C GLU A 325 -16.77 12.93 16.24
N LEU A 326 -16.12 11.79 16.49
CA LEU A 326 -16.48 10.88 17.58
C LEU A 326 -15.81 11.30 18.89
N ASP A 327 -16.54 11.16 19.98
CA ASP A 327 -15.99 11.43 21.31
C ASP A 327 -15.02 10.33 21.77
N PHE A 328 -14.42 10.53 22.96
CA PHE A 328 -13.48 9.56 23.51
C PHE A 328 -14.13 8.20 23.80
N GLU A 329 -15.35 8.19 24.33
CA GLU A 329 -16.05 6.98 24.76
C GLU A 329 -16.45 6.14 23.54
N GLU A 330 -16.96 6.78 22.49
CA GLU A 330 -17.29 6.16 21.21
C GLU A 330 -16.06 5.53 20.56
N ARG A 331 -14.96 6.28 20.52
CA ARG A 331 -13.70 5.77 19.96
C ARG A 331 -13.15 4.60 20.75
N LEU A 332 -13.21 4.66 22.08
CA LEU A 332 -12.79 3.56 22.95
C LEU A 332 -13.72 2.34 22.78
N SER A 333 -15.03 2.54 22.69
CA SER A 333 -15.99 1.46 22.44
C SER A 333 -15.67 0.73 21.14
N LEU A 334 -15.39 1.46 20.05
CA LEU A 334 -15.01 0.87 18.77
C LEU A 334 -13.73 0.01 18.85
N LEU A 335 -12.75 0.41 19.66
CA LEU A 335 -11.53 -0.39 19.89
C LEU A 335 -11.84 -1.69 20.62
N LEU A 336 -12.66 -1.61 21.68
CA LEU A 336 -13.03 -2.77 22.50
C LEU A 336 -13.96 -3.73 21.76
N GLU A 337 -14.93 -3.21 21.01
CA GLU A 337 -15.81 -3.97 20.13
C GLU A 337 -15.01 -4.71 19.06
N SER A 338 -14.04 -4.03 18.43
CA SER A 338 -13.12 -4.67 17.48
C SER A 338 -12.36 -5.83 18.14
N GLU A 339 -11.88 -5.67 19.38
CA GLU A 339 -11.22 -6.76 20.11
C GLU A 339 -12.15 -7.93 20.38
N ILE A 340 -13.36 -7.66 20.89
CA ILE A 340 -14.35 -8.70 21.22
C ILE A 340 -14.74 -9.48 19.97
N LEU A 341 -15.10 -8.77 18.89
CA LEU A 341 -15.52 -9.36 17.62
C LEU A 341 -14.41 -10.22 17.01
N ASN A 342 -13.19 -9.71 16.93
CA ASN A 342 -12.08 -10.44 16.31
C ASN A 342 -11.59 -11.60 17.17
N ARG A 343 -11.65 -11.51 18.51
CA ARG A 343 -11.40 -12.66 19.40
C ARG A 343 -12.44 -13.76 19.22
N ASN A 344 -13.71 -13.38 19.16
CA ASN A 344 -14.81 -14.32 18.93
C ASN A 344 -14.62 -15.02 17.56
N GLN A 345 -14.34 -14.25 16.51
CA GLN A 345 -14.10 -14.79 15.18
C GLN A 345 -12.88 -15.73 15.16
N SER A 346 -11.77 -15.32 15.79
CA SER A 346 -10.57 -16.16 15.88
C SER A 346 -10.82 -17.46 16.64
N LYS A 347 -11.63 -17.41 17.71
CA LYS A 347 -12.06 -18.60 18.46
C LYS A 347 -12.90 -19.52 17.58
N ILE A 348 -13.90 -19.00 16.88
CA ILE A 348 -14.76 -19.77 15.96
C ILE A 348 -13.91 -20.45 14.88
N GLN A 349 -13.01 -19.71 14.23
CA GLN A 349 -12.13 -20.24 13.20
C GLN A 349 -11.21 -21.35 13.74
N ARG A 350 -10.66 -21.16 14.94
CA ARG A 350 -9.86 -22.20 15.61
C ARG A 350 -10.70 -23.45 15.90
N LEU A 351 -11.94 -23.30 16.37
CA LEU A 351 -12.85 -24.42 16.63
C LEU A 351 -13.19 -25.19 15.36
N LYS A 352 -13.55 -24.49 14.26
CA LYS A 352 -13.81 -25.11 12.95
C LYS A 352 -12.62 -25.93 12.45
N ARG A 353 -11.40 -25.40 12.55
CA ARG A 353 -10.17 -26.14 12.21
C ARG A 353 -9.95 -27.36 13.11
N GLN A 354 -10.13 -27.21 14.41
CA GLN A 354 -9.98 -28.31 15.38
C GLN A 354 -11.05 -29.40 15.22
N ALA A 355 -12.22 -29.06 14.69
CA ALA A 355 -13.28 -30.01 14.43
C ALA A 355 -12.93 -31.04 13.35
N LYS A 356 -11.95 -30.74 12.47
CA LYS A 356 -11.52 -31.62 11.37
C LYS A 356 -12.71 -32.17 10.56
N LEU A 357 -13.66 -31.30 10.23
CA LEU A 357 -14.83 -31.67 9.44
C LEU A 357 -14.39 -32.20 8.07
N ARG A 358 -15.05 -33.26 7.59
CA ARG A 358 -14.74 -33.89 6.30
C ARG A 358 -15.13 -33.02 5.11
N VAL A 359 -16.16 -32.19 5.28
CA VAL A 359 -16.68 -31.28 4.25
C VAL A 359 -16.88 -29.91 4.89
N ASP A 360 -16.54 -28.84 4.15
CA ASP A 360 -16.90 -27.48 4.52
C ASP A 360 -18.39 -27.27 4.20
N ALA A 361 -19.23 -27.51 5.20
CA ALA A 361 -20.68 -27.46 5.07
C ALA A 361 -21.23 -26.23 5.80
N GLN A 362 -21.97 -25.40 5.07
CA GLN A 362 -22.58 -24.18 5.58
C GLN A 362 -24.07 -24.41 5.83
N PRO A 363 -24.61 -24.06 7.01
CA PRO A 363 -26.05 -24.19 7.30
C PRO A 363 -26.96 -23.48 6.30
N SER A 364 -26.51 -22.34 5.76
CA SER A 364 -27.25 -21.54 4.77
C SER A 364 -27.42 -22.24 3.42
N GLN A 365 -26.57 -23.21 3.10
CA GLN A 365 -26.57 -23.97 1.86
C GLN A 365 -27.35 -25.29 1.95
N LEU A 366 -28.08 -25.52 3.05
CA LEU A 366 -28.93 -26.71 3.19
C LEU A 366 -30.11 -26.65 2.22
N ILE A 367 -30.21 -27.65 1.35
CA ILE A 367 -31.25 -27.78 0.32
C ILE A 367 -32.46 -28.56 0.86
N TYR A 368 -33.63 -27.92 0.89
CA TYR A 368 -34.91 -28.47 1.36
C TYR A 368 -35.82 -28.91 0.20
N LYS A 369 -35.33 -29.78 -0.68
CA LYS A 369 -36.10 -30.31 -1.81
C LYS A 369 -37.12 -31.37 -1.34
N GLU A 370 -38.25 -31.46 -2.03
CA GLU A 370 -39.23 -32.53 -1.83
C GLU A 370 -38.57 -33.92 -1.98
N GLY A 371 -39.03 -34.89 -1.18
CA GLY A 371 -38.48 -36.25 -1.14
C GLY A 371 -37.22 -36.43 -0.29
N ARG A 372 -36.53 -35.35 0.15
CA ARG A 372 -35.37 -35.49 1.06
C ARG A 372 -35.72 -35.79 2.51
N ASN A 373 -37.00 -35.68 2.89
CA ASN A 373 -37.47 -35.85 4.27
C ASN A 373 -36.78 -34.92 5.30
N LEU A 374 -36.32 -33.74 4.85
CA LEU A 374 -35.67 -32.75 5.71
C LEU A 374 -36.66 -31.64 6.09
N ASN A 375 -37.12 -31.66 7.35
CA ASN A 375 -38.08 -30.66 7.84
C ASN A 375 -37.39 -29.35 8.24
N ARG A 376 -37.80 -28.23 7.62
CA ARG A 376 -37.20 -26.90 7.83
C ARG A 376 -37.36 -26.37 9.26
N LYS A 377 -38.51 -26.63 9.91
CA LYS A 377 -38.78 -26.21 11.30
C LYS A 377 -37.85 -26.96 12.27
N LYS A 378 -37.76 -28.29 12.11
CA LYS A 378 -36.85 -29.13 12.92
C LYS A 378 -35.39 -28.72 12.72
N MET A 379 -34.98 -28.45 11.48
CA MET A 379 -33.61 -28.02 11.19
C MET A 379 -33.29 -26.65 11.78
N SER A 380 -34.22 -25.70 11.70
CA SER A 380 -34.04 -24.39 12.35
C SER A 380 -33.81 -24.55 13.86
N GLU A 381 -34.63 -25.37 14.53
CA GLU A 381 -34.47 -25.67 15.95
C GLU A 381 -33.12 -26.32 16.26
N LEU A 382 -32.70 -27.34 15.51
CA LEU A 382 -31.41 -28.00 15.72
C LEU A 382 -30.24 -27.05 15.48
N LEU A 383 -30.34 -26.17 14.46
CA LEU A 383 -29.29 -25.20 14.16
C LEU A 383 -29.13 -24.15 15.26
N THR A 384 -30.13 -23.91 16.12
CA THR A 384 -29.98 -23.06 17.32
C THR A 384 -29.04 -23.65 18.37
N GLY A 385 -28.69 -24.94 18.27
CA GLY A 385 -27.83 -25.62 19.24
C GLY A 385 -28.52 -26.06 20.53
N SER A 386 -29.86 -25.95 20.63
CA SER A 386 -30.62 -26.37 21.82
C SER A 386 -30.33 -27.81 22.28
N TYR A 387 -30.06 -28.71 21.31
CA TYR A 387 -29.72 -30.11 21.56
C TYR A 387 -28.38 -30.28 22.30
N LEU A 388 -27.43 -29.36 22.13
CA LEU A 388 -26.11 -29.40 22.80
C LEU A 388 -26.25 -29.19 24.32
N HIS A 389 -27.11 -28.24 24.71
CA HIS A 389 -27.40 -27.94 26.11
C HIS A 389 -28.25 -29.02 26.79
N LYS A 390 -29.10 -29.71 26.03
CA LYS A 390 -29.91 -30.84 26.51
C LYS A 390 -29.19 -32.19 26.42
N HIS A 391 -27.94 -32.20 25.97
CA HIS A 391 -27.14 -33.40 25.75
C HIS A 391 -27.87 -34.46 24.90
N GLN A 392 -28.58 -33.99 23.88
CA GLN A 392 -29.35 -34.82 22.96
C GLN A 392 -28.49 -35.26 21.78
N ASN A 393 -28.59 -36.53 21.41
CA ASN A 393 -27.91 -37.09 20.25
C ASN A 393 -28.68 -36.78 18.97
N ILE A 394 -28.01 -36.87 17.81
CA ILE A 394 -28.66 -36.76 16.49
C ILE A 394 -28.27 -37.97 15.65
N LEU A 395 -29.26 -38.73 15.19
CA LEU A 395 -29.05 -39.90 14.35
C LEU A 395 -29.48 -39.55 12.93
N ILE A 396 -28.52 -39.57 12.00
CA ILE A 396 -28.75 -39.21 10.59
C ILE A 396 -28.60 -40.47 9.74
N THR A 397 -29.70 -40.93 9.14
CA THR A 397 -29.74 -42.12 8.27
C THR A 397 -30.20 -41.76 6.86
N GLY A 398 -30.08 -42.69 5.91
CA GLY A 398 -30.55 -42.49 4.53
C GLY A 398 -29.60 -43.07 3.47
N PRO A 399 -29.99 -43.05 2.18
CA PRO A 399 -29.21 -43.69 1.11
C PRO A 399 -27.91 -42.92 0.79
N THR A 400 -27.02 -43.58 0.04
CA THR A 400 -25.76 -42.99 -0.41
C THR A 400 -26.00 -41.75 -1.26
N GLY A 401 -25.24 -40.68 -0.98
CA GLY A 401 -25.39 -39.42 -1.71
C GLY A 401 -26.52 -38.52 -1.21
N ALA A 402 -27.38 -38.96 -0.28
CA ALA A 402 -28.47 -38.13 0.27
C ALA A 402 -28.00 -36.95 1.14
N GLY A 403 -26.70 -36.66 1.24
CA GLY A 403 -26.16 -35.50 1.97
C GLY A 403 -26.03 -35.67 3.50
N LYS A 404 -26.02 -36.89 4.03
CA LYS A 404 -25.93 -37.17 5.48
C LYS A 404 -24.69 -36.55 6.14
N THR A 405 -23.50 -36.83 5.60
CA THR A 405 -22.24 -36.24 6.07
C THR A 405 -22.25 -34.72 6.02
N TYR A 406 -22.83 -34.14 4.96
CA TYR A 406 -22.96 -32.68 4.82
C TYR A 406 -23.84 -32.11 5.94
N LEU A 407 -24.98 -32.74 6.24
CA LEU A 407 -25.87 -32.32 7.31
C LEU A 407 -25.19 -32.36 8.68
N GLY A 408 -24.48 -33.45 9.00
CA GLY A 408 -23.70 -33.55 10.25
C GLY A 408 -22.61 -32.48 10.33
N CYS A 409 -21.88 -32.25 9.23
CA CYS A 409 -20.87 -31.17 9.18
C CYS A 409 -21.51 -29.78 9.34
N ALA A 410 -22.66 -29.51 8.73
CA ALA A 410 -23.36 -28.23 8.86
C ALA A 410 -23.82 -27.96 10.30
N LEU A 411 -24.33 -28.98 10.98
CA LEU A 411 -24.69 -28.87 12.40
C LEU A 411 -23.46 -28.59 13.28
N ALA A 412 -22.31 -29.22 12.99
CA ALA A 412 -21.06 -28.91 13.70
C ALA A 412 -20.48 -27.55 13.34
N THR A 413 -20.63 -27.08 12.11
CA THR A 413 -20.29 -25.71 11.72
C THR A 413 -21.10 -24.71 12.55
N SER A 414 -22.43 -24.92 12.67
CA SER A 414 -23.30 -24.08 13.51
C SER A 414 -22.90 -24.14 14.98
N ALA A 415 -22.56 -25.32 15.51
CA ALA A 415 -22.07 -25.47 16.87
C ALA A 415 -20.76 -24.68 17.10
N CYS A 416 -19.82 -24.73 16.13
CA CYS A 416 -18.59 -23.96 16.20
C CYS A 416 -18.84 -22.44 16.14
N ASP A 417 -19.81 -21.99 15.34
CA ASP A 417 -20.24 -20.59 15.27
C ASP A 417 -20.82 -20.10 16.60
N GLN A 418 -21.49 -20.99 17.33
CA GLN A 418 -21.94 -20.79 18.71
C GLN A 418 -20.83 -21.03 19.76
N GLN A 419 -19.57 -21.06 19.32
CA GLN A 419 -18.38 -21.25 20.13
C GLN A 419 -18.30 -22.58 20.92
N GLN A 420 -19.05 -23.60 20.49
CA GLN A 420 -19.01 -24.95 21.07
C GLN A 420 -17.91 -25.80 20.43
N THR A 421 -17.33 -26.72 21.20
CA THR A 421 -16.28 -27.61 20.69
C THR A 421 -16.90 -28.77 19.92
N ALA A 422 -16.48 -28.95 18.67
CA ALA A 422 -16.90 -30.08 17.85
C ALA A 422 -15.69 -30.93 17.44
N ARG A 423 -15.91 -32.21 17.14
CA ARG A 423 -14.92 -33.07 16.50
C ARG A 423 -15.58 -34.13 15.62
N TYR A 424 -15.08 -34.27 14.40
CA TYR A 424 -15.51 -35.28 13.45
C TYR A 424 -14.51 -36.44 13.39
N TYR A 425 -15.05 -37.66 13.32
CA TYR A 425 -14.33 -38.88 12.98
C TYR A 425 -15.14 -39.74 12.01
N ARG A 426 -14.44 -40.45 11.13
CA ARG A 426 -14.99 -41.70 10.58
C ARG A 426 -14.86 -42.77 11.65
N LEU A 427 -15.94 -43.51 11.91
CA LEU A 427 -16.03 -44.43 13.03
C LEU A 427 -14.91 -45.47 13.02
N SER A 428 -14.66 -46.13 11.88
CA SER A 428 -13.59 -47.14 11.77
C SER A 428 -12.23 -46.61 12.19
N ARG A 429 -11.82 -45.45 11.68
CA ARG A 429 -10.54 -44.82 12.02
C ARG A 429 -10.42 -44.46 13.51
N LEU A 430 -11.51 -43.99 14.12
CA LEU A 430 -11.51 -43.69 15.55
C LEU A 430 -11.28 -44.95 16.37
N LEU A 431 -11.91 -46.06 15.98
CA LEU A 431 -11.76 -47.34 16.67
C LEU A 431 -10.34 -47.87 16.53
N ASP A 432 -9.76 -47.82 15.32
CA ASP A 432 -8.37 -48.19 15.09
C ASP A 432 -7.39 -47.34 15.94
N ASP A 433 -7.62 -46.01 16.01
CA ASP A 433 -6.83 -45.08 16.83
C ASP A 433 -6.92 -45.42 18.33
N LEU A 434 -8.09 -45.88 18.80
CA LEU A 434 -8.33 -46.29 20.19
C LEU A 434 -7.67 -47.64 20.50
N THR A 435 -7.73 -48.59 19.57
CA THR A 435 -7.04 -49.89 19.66
C THR A 435 -5.52 -49.67 19.75
N ALA A 436 -4.96 -48.84 18.87
CA ALA A 436 -3.55 -48.45 18.95
C ALA A 436 -3.21 -47.76 20.29
N GLY A 437 -4.11 -46.90 20.76
CA GLY A 437 -4.00 -46.22 22.06
C GLY A 437 -3.90 -47.16 23.26
N ARG A 438 -4.48 -48.37 23.18
CA ARG A 438 -4.35 -49.40 24.22
C ARG A 438 -2.93 -49.98 24.25
N LEU A 439 -2.30 -50.11 23.10
CA LEU A 439 -0.95 -50.66 22.96
C LEU A 439 0.14 -49.68 23.43
N ASP A 440 -0.05 -48.39 23.18
CA ASP A 440 0.93 -47.33 23.51
C ASP A 440 0.65 -46.59 24.84
N GLY A 441 -0.45 -46.92 25.53
CA GLY A 441 -0.86 -46.32 26.79
C GLY A 441 -1.59 -44.97 26.68
N SER A 442 -1.87 -44.48 25.48
CA SER A 442 -2.57 -43.19 25.26
C SER A 442 -4.10 -43.26 25.32
N TYR A 443 -4.68 -44.46 25.42
CA TYR A 443 -6.13 -44.72 25.40
C TYR A 443 -6.95 -43.83 26.36
N GLN A 444 -6.57 -43.77 27.64
CA GLN A 444 -7.26 -42.96 28.65
C GLN A 444 -7.27 -41.47 28.29
N LYS A 445 -6.17 -40.96 27.74
CA LYS A 445 -6.06 -39.56 27.31
C LYS A 445 -6.95 -39.29 26.09
N GLN A 446 -7.09 -40.26 25.18
CA GLN A 446 -7.99 -40.16 24.04
C GLN A 446 -9.46 -40.12 24.48
N LEU A 447 -9.87 -41.02 25.39
CA LEU A 447 -11.24 -41.03 25.96
C LEU A 447 -11.58 -39.68 26.60
N GLN A 448 -10.72 -39.18 27.51
CA GLN A 448 -10.92 -37.86 28.14
C GLN A 448 -10.98 -36.71 27.11
N SER A 449 -10.18 -36.79 26.04
CA SER A 449 -10.22 -35.78 24.98
C SER A 449 -11.52 -35.84 24.18
N LEU A 450 -12.10 -37.02 23.97
CA LEU A 450 -13.38 -37.21 23.29
C LEU A 450 -14.52 -36.74 24.20
N ALA A 451 -14.54 -37.12 25.47
CA ALA A 451 -15.54 -36.73 26.46
C ALA A 451 -15.69 -35.20 26.56
N LYS A 452 -14.58 -34.46 26.56
CA LYS A 452 -14.55 -32.98 26.65
C LYS A 452 -15.14 -32.23 25.43
N LYS A 453 -15.46 -32.93 24.33
CA LYS A 453 -16.06 -32.28 23.15
C LYS A 453 -17.56 -32.14 23.33
N ALA A 454 -18.07 -30.91 23.26
CA ALA A 454 -19.51 -30.65 23.33
C ALA A 454 -20.28 -31.42 22.24
N LEU A 455 -19.69 -31.54 21.05
CA LEU A 455 -20.22 -32.30 19.93
C LEU A 455 -19.18 -33.29 19.36
N LEU A 456 -19.55 -34.56 19.29
CA LEU A 456 -18.77 -35.61 18.60
C LEU A 456 -19.57 -36.10 17.41
N ILE A 457 -18.96 -36.17 16.23
CA ILE A 457 -19.58 -36.75 15.04
C ILE A 457 -18.88 -38.07 14.72
N LEU A 458 -19.68 -39.13 14.65
CA LEU A 458 -19.29 -40.48 14.25
C LEU A 458 -19.94 -40.76 12.90
N ASP A 459 -19.17 -40.63 11.84
CA ASP A 459 -19.62 -40.88 10.47
C ASP A 459 -19.28 -42.30 10.03
N ASP A 460 -19.95 -42.76 8.98
CA ASP A 460 -19.74 -44.09 8.39
C ASP A 460 -20.06 -45.24 9.37
N TRP A 461 -21.10 -45.09 10.21
CA TRP A 461 -21.59 -46.16 11.08
C TRP A 461 -22.16 -47.33 10.26
N GLY A 462 -21.83 -48.55 10.65
CA GLY A 462 -22.42 -49.78 10.10
C GLY A 462 -21.95 -50.11 8.68
N ILE A 463 -20.79 -49.63 8.23
CA ILE A 463 -20.16 -50.10 6.99
C ILE A 463 -19.66 -51.54 7.17
N GLU A 464 -19.10 -51.86 8.34
CA GLU A 464 -18.63 -53.19 8.72
C GLU A 464 -19.21 -53.54 10.10
N LYS A 465 -19.32 -54.85 10.38
CA LYS A 465 -19.70 -55.31 11.72
C LYS A 465 -18.60 -54.97 12.72
N LEU A 466 -18.99 -54.47 13.89
CA LEU A 466 -18.05 -54.17 14.96
C LEU A 466 -17.51 -55.47 15.56
N THR A 467 -16.18 -55.55 15.68
CA THR A 467 -15.52 -56.57 16.49
C THR A 467 -15.86 -56.36 17.97
N GLN A 468 -15.65 -57.38 18.81
CA GLN A 468 -15.91 -57.27 20.24
C GLN A 468 -15.08 -56.15 20.90
N GLU A 469 -13.82 -56.01 20.48
CA GLU A 469 -12.93 -54.93 20.93
C GLU A 469 -13.43 -53.54 20.52
N HIS A 470 -13.80 -53.37 19.24
CA HIS A 470 -14.35 -52.11 18.74
C HIS A 470 -15.66 -51.73 19.44
N ALA A 471 -16.55 -52.69 19.66
CA ALA A 471 -17.79 -52.46 20.39
C ALA A 471 -17.51 -52.02 21.84
N GLY A 472 -16.51 -52.62 22.49
CA GLY A 472 -16.06 -52.21 23.82
C GLY A 472 -15.50 -50.78 23.85
N HIS A 473 -14.61 -50.42 22.92
CA HIS A 473 -14.07 -49.06 22.81
C HIS A 473 -15.15 -48.01 22.58
N LEU A 474 -16.11 -48.31 21.71
CA LEU A 474 -17.22 -47.43 21.43
C LEU A 474 -18.14 -47.26 22.64
N LEU A 475 -18.34 -48.31 23.42
CA LEU A 475 -19.15 -48.26 24.64
C LEU A 475 -18.53 -47.30 25.66
N GLU A 476 -17.22 -47.41 25.92
CA GLU A 476 -16.48 -46.51 26.81
C GLU A 476 -16.62 -45.04 26.36
N VAL A 477 -16.47 -44.76 25.07
CA VAL A 477 -16.64 -43.40 24.52
C VAL A 477 -18.05 -42.87 24.74
N LEU A 478 -19.07 -43.72 24.58
CA LEU A 478 -20.46 -43.30 24.73
C LEU A 478 -20.90 -43.21 26.19
N GLU A 479 -20.34 -44.03 27.08
CA GLU A 479 -20.55 -43.95 28.52
C GLU A 479 -20.11 -42.59 29.06
N ASP A 480 -18.86 -42.20 28.78
CA ASP A 480 -18.29 -40.91 29.22
C ASP A 480 -19.10 -39.70 28.73
N ARG A 481 -19.79 -39.87 27.60
CA ARG A 481 -20.56 -38.80 26.94
C ARG A 481 -22.04 -38.82 27.30
N TYR A 482 -22.56 -39.93 27.81
CA TYR A 482 -23.98 -40.09 28.08
C TYR A 482 -24.46 -39.03 29.08
N GLN A 483 -25.52 -38.30 28.70
CA GLN A 483 -26.08 -37.16 29.46
C GLN A 483 -25.11 -35.99 29.77
N ASN A 484 -23.89 -36.00 29.24
CA ASN A 484 -22.90 -34.94 29.45
C ASN A 484 -22.56 -34.15 28.18
N SER A 485 -22.72 -34.75 26.99
CA SER A 485 -22.40 -34.13 25.70
C SER A 485 -23.15 -34.79 24.55
N SER A 486 -23.33 -34.08 23.44
CA SER A 486 -24.10 -34.57 22.30
C SER A 486 -23.26 -35.35 21.31
N THR A 487 -23.82 -36.41 20.75
CA THR A 487 -23.17 -37.20 19.70
C THR A 487 -24.05 -37.24 18.45
N ILE A 488 -23.46 -36.98 17.28
CA ILE A 488 -24.09 -37.20 15.99
C ILE A 488 -23.58 -38.51 15.42
N VAL A 489 -24.49 -39.42 15.09
CA VAL A 489 -24.15 -40.67 14.39
C VAL A 489 -24.73 -40.62 12.99
N ILE A 490 -23.90 -40.93 12.00
CA ILE A 490 -24.29 -40.91 10.59
C ILE A 490 -24.13 -42.32 10.01
N SER A 491 -25.21 -42.85 9.46
CA SER A 491 -25.27 -44.22 8.93
C SER A 491 -25.99 -44.28 7.60
N GLN A 492 -25.66 -45.27 6.78
CA GLN A 492 -26.49 -45.64 5.63
C GLN A 492 -27.63 -46.58 6.03
N LEU A 493 -27.45 -47.33 7.12
CA LEU A 493 -28.41 -48.30 7.61
C LEU A 493 -29.48 -47.63 8.47
N PRO A 494 -30.75 -48.07 8.39
CA PRO A 494 -31.79 -47.69 9.34
C PRO A 494 -31.37 -48.02 10.78
N VAL A 495 -31.78 -47.19 11.75
CA VAL A 495 -31.43 -47.37 13.18
C VAL A 495 -31.82 -48.77 13.71
N LYS A 496 -32.88 -49.35 13.15
CA LYS A 496 -33.41 -50.68 13.49
C LYS A 496 -32.39 -51.80 13.24
N GLU A 497 -31.49 -51.61 12.28
CA GLU A 497 -30.48 -52.62 11.89
C GLU A 497 -29.16 -52.47 12.64
N TRP A 498 -28.97 -51.37 13.39
CA TRP A 498 -27.71 -51.10 14.08
C TRP A 498 -27.39 -52.15 15.15
N TYR A 499 -28.40 -52.71 15.79
CA TYR A 499 -28.25 -53.80 16.76
C TYR A 499 -27.50 -54.99 16.15
N ASN A 500 -27.85 -55.38 14.92
CA ASN A 500 -27.27 -56.53 14.22
C ASN A 500 -25.81 -56.30 13.78
N MET A 501 -25.34 -55.06 13.81
CA MET A 501 -23.95 -54.70 13.47
C MET A 501 -23.00 -54.91 14.65
N ILE A 502 -23.52 -55.14 15.84
CA ILE A 502 -22.76 -55.32 17.08
C ILE A 502 -22.81 -56.81 17.43
N GLY A 503 -21.66 -57.49 17.41
CA GLY A 503 -21.61 -58.95 17.56
C GLY A 503 -22.03 -59.49 18.94
N ASN A 504 -22.06 -58.63 19.98
CA ASN A 504 -22.43 -59.00 21.34
C ASN A 504 -23.73 -58.31 21.75
N ALA A 505 -24.78 -59.10 22.02
CA ALA A 505 -26.12 -58.62 22.36
C ALA A 505 -26.14 -57.67 23.57
N THR A 506 -25.42 -58.00 24.65
CA THR A 506 -25.37 -57.17 25.86
C THR A 506 -24.72 -55.82 25.61
N VAL A 507 -23.62 -55.80 24.85
CA VAL A 507 -22.95 -54.54 24.47
C VAL A 507 -23.82 -53.75 23.49
N ALA A 508 -24.54 -54.43 22.60
CA ALA A 508 -25.46 -53.82 21.65
C ALA A 508 -26.60 -53.09 22.38
N ASP A 509 -27.23 -53.73 23.37
CA ASP A 509 -28.27 -53.12 24.19
C ASP A 509 -27.75 -51.87 24.91
N ALA A 510 -26.60 -51.99 25.57
CA ALA A 510 -26.00 -50.86 26.30
C ALA A 510 -25.67 -49.67 25.39
N LEU A 511 -25.10 -49.92 24.21
CA LEU A 511 -24.78 -48.90 23.21
C LEU A 511 -26.02 -48.23 22.64
N MET A 512 -27.02 -49.03 22.26
CA MET A 512 -28.25 -48.54 21.63
C MET A 512 -29.07 -47.70 22.61
N ASP A 513 -29.15 -48.11 23.88
CA ASP A 513 -29.83 -47.33 24.92
C ASP A 513 -29.24 -45.91 25.04
N ARG A 514 -27.91 -45.81 25.14
CA ARG A 514 -27.20 -44.52 25.28
C ARG A 514 -27.32 -43.62 24.04
N LEU A 515 -27.29 -44.21 22.85
CA LEU A 515 -27.38 -43.45 21.60
C LEU A 515 -28.80 -43.02 21.28
N VAL A 516 -29.77 -43.92 21.46
CA VAL A 516 -31.10 -43.79 20.86
C VAL A 516 -32.12 -43.16 21.81
N HIS A 517 -32.03 -43.42 23.12
CA HIS A 517 -33.04 -42.99 24.10
C HIS A 517 -33.26 -41.47 24.08
N ASN A 518 -32.19 -40.67 24.14
CA ASN A 518 -32.26 -39.21 24.12
C ASN A 518 -31.76 -38.65 22.77
N SER A 519 -32.47 -38.95 21.67
CA SER A 519 -31.99 -38.61 20.33
C SER A 519 -33.03 -38.01 19.38
N HIS A 520 -32.56 -37.15 18.48
CA HIS A 520 -33.28 -36.69 17.30
C HIS A 520 -32.96 -37.60 16.12
N ARG A 521 -33.99 -38.21 15.52
CA ARG A 521 -33.81 -39.02 14.30
C ARG A 521 -34.11 -38.19 13.05
N ILE A 522 -33.22 -38.28 12.06
CA ILE A 522 -33.36 -37.64 10.76
C ILE A 522 -33.09 -38.70 9.70
N GLU A 523 -34.15 -39.17 9.06
CA GLU A 523 -34.06 -40.15 7.98
C GLU A 523 -34.13 -39.41 6.65
N LEU A 524 -32.98 -39.24 5.99
CA LEU A 524 -32.90 -38.56 4.70
C LEU A 524 -33.37 -39.48 3.58
N GLY A 525 -34.20 -38.94 2.70
CA GLY A 525 -34.63 -39.58 1.46
C GLY A 525 -34.06 -38.90 0.21
N GLY A 526 -34.61 -39.26 -0.93
CA GLY A 526 -34.35 -38.61 -2.21
C GLY A 526 -33.11 -39.10 -2.96
N GLU A 527 -32.95 -38.58 -4.18
CA GLU A 527 -31.83 -38.91 -5.05
C GLU A 527 -30.48 -38.36 -4.54
N SER A 528 -29.39 -38.88 -5.11
CA SER A 528 -28.04 -38.45 -4.76
C SER A 528 -27.80 -36.97 -5.06
N MET A 529 -27.51 -36.19 -4.02
CA MET A 529 -27.15 -34.77 -4.12
C MET A 529 -25.88 -34.53 -4.95
N ARG A 530 -25.05 -35.55 -5.14
CA ARG A 530 -23.85 -35.47 -5.98
C ARG A 530 -24.18 -35.33 -7.46
N LYS A 531 -25.30 -35.91 -7.91
CA LYS A 531 -25.77 -35.79 -9.30
C LYS A 531 -26.29 -34.39 -9.58
N LEU A 532 -27.00 -33.80 -8.63
CA LEU A 532 -27.53 -32.43 -8.73
C LEU A 532 -26.41 -31.38 -8.78
N ALA A 533 -25.35 -31.55 -7.99
CA ALA A 533 -24.19 -30.65 -8.07
C ALA A 533 -23.43 -30.72 -9.41
N GLN A 534 -23.58 -31.81 -10.17
CA GLN A 534 -22.98 -31.96 -11.50
C GLN A 534 -23.86 -31.38 -12.61
N SER A 535 -25.18 -31.39 -12.47
CA SER A 535 -26.10 -30.77 -13.43
C SER A 535 -26.02 -29.24 -13.42
N ASP A 536 -25.84 -28.63 -12.25
CA ASP A 536 -25.76 -27.15 -12.10
C ASP A 536 -24.46 -26.54 -12.65
N HIS A 537 -23.49 -27.35 -13.09
CA HIS A 537 -22.25 -26.91 -13.75
C HIS A 537 -22.30 -27.02 -15.28
N LEU A 538 -23.38 -27.58 -15.83
CA LEU A 538 -23.58 -27.78 -17.28
C LEU A 538 -24.66 -26.87 -17.88
N GLU A 539 -25.27 -26.01 -17.06
CA GLU A 539 -26.10 -24.86 -17.45
C GLU A 539 -25.38 -23.57 -17.08
#